data_AF-A0A2J8J6Z6-F1
#
_entry.id   AF-A0A2J8J6Z6-F1
#
_cell.length_a   1.000
_cell.length_b   1.000
_cell.length_c   1.000
_cell.angle_alpha   90.00
_cell.angle_beta   90.00
_cell.angle_gamma   90.00
#
_symmetry.space_group_name_H-M   'P 1'
#
loop_
_entity.id
_entity.type
_entity.pdbx_description
1 polymer ?
#
loop_
_entity_poly.entity_id
_entity_poly.type
_entity_poly.pdbx_seq_one_letter_code
_entity_poly.pdbx_strand_id
1 'polypeptide(L)' 'WYSGRISRQLAEEILMKRNHLGAFLIRESESSPGEFSVSVNNRAQRGPCLGPKSHSRLG' A
#
# COMPACT_ATOMS: atom_id res chain seq x y z
N TRP A 1 12.96 -5.82 5.28
CA TRP A 1 11.63 -6.43 5.18
C TRP A 1 11.00 -6.66 6.56
N TYR A 2 11.79 -6.85 7.62
CA TYR A 2 11.32 -6.77 9.01
C TYR A 2 11.67 -5.40 9.61
N SER A 3 10.70 -4.77 10.28
CA SER A 3 10.83 -3.43 10.88
C SER A 3 10.75 -3.44 12.41
N GLY A 4 10.58 -4.60 13.05
CA GLY A 4 10.50 -4.70 14.51
C GLY A 4 9.21 -4.15 15.09
N ARG A 5 9.31 -3.55 16.29
CA ARG A 5 8.19 -2.96 17.01
C ARG A 5 7.89 -1.55 16.50
N ILE A 6 7.21 -1.48 15.36
CA ILE A 6 6.71 -0.23 14.79
C ILE A 6 5.19 -0.20 14.78
N SER A 7 4.63 1.01 14.94
CA SER A 7 3.19 1.18 14.92
C SER A 7 2.62 0.98 13.51
N ARG A 8 1.32 0.67 13.43
CA ARG A 8 0.62 0.58 12.14
C ARG A 8 0.77 1.86 11.32
N GLN A 9 0.67 3.03 11.95
CA GLN A 9 0.77 4.32 11.27
C GLN A 9 2.15 4.55 10.69
N LEU A 10 3.21 4.20 11.43
CA LEU A 10 4.58 4.34 10.93
C LEU A 10 4.84 3.37 9.76
N ALA A 11 4.31 2.14 9.83
CA ALA A 11 4.37 1.19 8.73
C ALA A 11 3.70 1.74 7.46
N GLU A 12 2.50 2.31 7.59
CA GLU A 12 1.78 2.97 6.50
C GLU A 12 2.60 4.13 5.92
N GLU A 13 3.18 4.99 6.75
CA GLU A 13 4.00 6.12 6.29
C GLU A 13 5.24 5.68 5.50
N ILE A 14 5.96 4.65 5.96
CA ILE A 14 7.13 4.10 5.27
C ILE A 14 6.74 3.53 3.90
N LEU A 15 5.62 2.81 3.85
CA LEU A 15 5.07 2.24 2.62
C LEU A 15 4.62 3.33 1.64
N MET A 16 4.01 4.40 2.16
CA MET A 16 3.61 5.58 1.39
C MET A 16 4.81 6.33 0.80
N LYS A 17 5.85 6.58 1.61
CA LYS A 17 7.08 7.25 1.20
C LYS A 17 7.82 6.50 0.08
N ARG A 18 7.75 5.17 0.07
CA ARG A 18 8.38 4.34 -0.96
C ARG A 18 7.68 4.42 -2.32
N ASN A 19 6.42 4.86 -2.39
CA ASN A 19 5.60 4.95 -3.60
C ASN A 19 5.71 3.72 -4.53
N HIS A 20 5.93 2.55 -3.95
CA HIS A 20 6.16 1.31 -4.68
C HIS A 20 5.00 0.35 -4.45
N LEU A 21 4.40 -0.09 -5.56
CA LEU A 21 3.29 -1.02 -5.59
C LEU A 21 3.73 -2.38 -5.05
N GLY A 22 2.97 -2.96 -4.13
CA GLY A 22 3.32 -4.24 -3.53
C GLY A 22 4.51 -4.17 -2.57
N ALA A 23 5.00 -2.97 -2.21
CA ALA A 23 5.92 -2.85 -1.09
C ALA A 23 5.26 -3.41 0.17
N PHE A 24 6.00 -4.20 0.94
CA PHE A 24 5.51 -4.77 2.19
C PHE A 24 6.58 -4.74 3.27
N LEU A 25 6.14 -4.78 4.51
CA LEU A 25 7.00 -4.94 5.67
C LEU A 25 6.28 -5.70 6.78
N ILE A 26 7.07 -6.37 7.61
CA ILE A 26 6.61 -7.16 8.76
C ILE A 26 6.93 -6.37 10.03
N ARG A 27 5.95 -6.26 10.94
CA ARG A 27 6.05 -5.59 12.24
C ARG A 27 5.55 -6.51 13.36
N GLU A 28 6.00 -6.26 14.59
CA GLU A 28 5.38 -6.89 15.77
C GLU A 28 3.95 -6.38 15.96
N SER A 29 3.05 -7.25 16.41
CA SER A 29 1.70 -6.84 16.77
C SER A 29 1.71 -6.06 18.09
N GLU A 30 1.15 -4.85 18.06
CA GLU A 30 0.99 -4.02 19.27
C GLU A 30 -0.09 -4.57 20.20
N SER A 31 -1.07 -5.29 19.66
CA SER A 31 -2.22 -5.81 20.40
C SER A 31 -1.98 -7.22 20.95
N SER A 32 -1.09 -7.98 20.32
CA SER A 32 -0.78 -9.37 20.70
C SER A 32 0.74 -9.58 20.80
N PRO A 33 1.32 -9.51 22.01
CA PRO A 33 2.75 -9.76 22.17
C PRO A 33 3.10 -11.19 21.73
N GLY A 34 4.01 -11.31 20.76
CA GLY A 34 4.44 -12.58 20.17
C GLY A 34 3.85 -12.87 18.78
N GLU A 35 2.88 -12.09 18.32
CA GLU A 35 2.36 -12.18 16.96
C GLU A 35 3.01 -11.15 16.02
N PHE A 36 3.00 -11.47 14.73
CA PHE A 36 3.50 -10.60 13.67
C PHE A 36 2.35 -10.08 12.80
N SER A 37 2.43 -8.81 12.44
CA SER A 37 1.52 -8.17 11.50
C SER A 37 2.28 -7.82 10.21
N VAL A 38 1.62 -7.99 9.07
CA VAL A 38 2.16 -7.63 7.76
C VAL A 38 1.42 -6.40 7.26
N SER A 39 2.16 -5.39 6.81
CA SER A 39 1.62 -4.18 6.18
C SER A 39 2.06 -4.14 4.72
N VAL A 40 1.10 -3.97 3.81
CA VAL A 40 1.32 -4.03 2.36
C VAL A 40 0.78 -2.76 1.71
N ASN A 41 1.57 -2.15 0.83
CA ASN A 41 1.16 -1.04 -0.01
C ASN A 41 0.37 -1.56 -1.21
N ASN A 42 -0.94 -1.67 -1.05
CA ASN A 42 -1.88 -1.92 -2.15
C ASN A 42 -2.47 -0.61 -2.69
N ARG A 43 -1.70 0.49 -2.72
CA ARG A 43 -2.06 1.54 -3.68
C ARG A 43 -1.84 0.95 -5.06
N ALA A 44 -2.87 0.30 -5.62
CA ALA A 44 -3.08 0.31 -7.05
C ALA A 44 -2.74 1.74 -7.47
N GLN A 45 -1.71 1.90 -8.31
CA GLN A 45 -1.67 3.07 -9.14
C GLN A 45 -3.00 3.00 -9.87
N ARG A 46 -4.02 3.66 -9.30
CA ARG A 46 -5.08 4.27 -10.06
C ARG A 46 -4.33 5.27 -10.91
N GLY A 47 -3.65 4.77 -11.95
CA GLY A 47 -3.37 5.55 -13.12
C GLY A 47 -4.69 6.23 -13.45
N PRO A 48 -4.64 7.53 -13.82
CA PRO A 48 -5.82 8.34 -13.97
C PRO A 48 -6.83 7.49 -14.72
N CYS A 49 -7.97 7.26 -14.08
CA CYS A 49 -9.03 6.42 -14.61
C CYS A 49 -9.23 6.94 -16.03
N LEU A 50 -8.76 6.19 -17.04
CA LEU A 50 -9.06 6.52 -18.41
C LEU A 50 -10.55 6.21 -18.47
N GLY A 51 -11.34 7.26 -18.21
CA GLY A 51 -12.77 7.24 -18.41
C GLY A 51 -13.07 6.70 -19.81
N PRO A 52 -14.26 6.14 -20.02
CA PRO A 52 -14.61 5.51 -21.28
C PRO A 52 -14.22 6.45 -22.42
N LYS A 53 -13.31 6.00 -23.29
CA LYS A 53 -12.94 6.75 -24.50
C LYS A 53 -14.24 6.91 -25.28
N SER A 54 -14.82 8.11 -25.25
CA SER A 54 -15.94 8.46 -26.10
C SER A 54 -15.45 8.30 -27.53
N HIS A 55 -15.79 7.18 -28.16
CA HIS A 55 -15.64 7.00 -29.59
C HIS A 55 -16.66 7.95 -30.24
N SER A 56 -16.23 9.18 -30.46
CA SER A 56 -16.92 10.12 -31.32
C SER A 56 -17.02 9.49 -32.70
N ARG A 57 -18.27 9.17 -33.05
CA ARG A 57 -18.76 8.75 -34.35
C ARG A 57 -18.27 9.75 -35.42
N LEU A 58 -17.37 9.32 -36.30
CA LEU A 58 -17.28 9.81 -37.68
C LEU A 58 -17.87 8.67 -38.53
N GLY A 59 -18.78 8.85 -39.47
CA GLY A 59 -19.18 9.99 -40.28
C GLY A 59 -19.60 9.35 -41.59
#